data_AF-A0A2T3LF77-F1
#
_entry.id   AF-A0A2T3LF77-F1
#
_cell.length_a   1.000
_cell.length_b   1.000
_cell.length_c   1.000
_cell.angle_alpha   90.00
_cell.angle_beta   90.00
_cell.angle_gamma   90.00
#
_symmetry.space_group_name_H-M   'P 1'
#
loop_
_entity.id
_entity.type
_entity.pdbx_description
1 polymer ?
#
loop_
_entity_poly.entity_id
_entity_poly.type
_entity_poly.pdbx_seq_one_letter_code
_entity_poly.pdbx_strand_id
1 'polypeptide(L)'
;MFKIEIKLPDNLLEKEIDEFESQRVQVGVLDKAKMASIPRSRKKGLSRIKGTSYPRRKIHKKSKTLTVTKLAEYMDEYYGFISDAPLVPSNTDLIKVTNELIKIFNGDLDPRRVENAAIAIIRNPIIRMDYGRNAASTEKEKGFNRPLVDSATLFNNITAKYYIKGG
;
A
#
# COMPACT_ATOMS: atom_id res chain seq x y z
N MET A 1 -22.76 -50.89 13.67
CA MET A 1 -22.27 -49.50 13.58
C MET A 1 -22.45 -49.06 12.14
N PHE A 2 -23.28 -48.06 11.87
CA PHE A 2 -23.57 -47.60 10.51
C PHE A 2 -22.55 -46.51 10.13
N LYS A 3 -21.89 -46.64 8.98
CA LYS A 3 -20.88 -45.68 8.50
C LYS A 3 -21.22 -45.32 7.06
N ILE A 4 -21.23 -44.04 6.76
CA ILE A 4 -21.35 -43.51 5.40
C ILE A 4 -20.02 -42.84 5.08
N GLU A 5 -19.48 -43.17 3.92
CA GLU A 5 -18.27 -42.57 3.37
C GLU A 5 -18.68 -41.68 2.19
N ILE A 6 -18.50 -40.37 2.34
CA ILE A 6 -18.82 -39.39 1.29
C ILE A 6 -17.52 -39.11 0.54
N LYS A 7 -17.47 -39.53 -0.72
CA LYS A 7 -16.39 -39.14 -1.65
C LYS A 7 -16.79 -37.85 -2.34
N LEU A 8 -15.99 -36.81 -2.16
CA LEU A 8 -16.15 -35.56 -2.89
C LEU A 8 -15.50 -35.70 -4.28
N PRO A 9 -16.08 -35.11 -5.33
CA PRO A 9 -15.43 -35.01 -6.63
C PRO A 9 -14.15 -34.18 -6.55
N ASP A 10 -13.10 -34.57 -7.27
CA ASP A 10 -11.82 -33.84 -7.29
C ASP A 10 -11.95 -32.42 -7.88
N ASN A 11 -12.97 -32.19 -8.71
CA ASN A 11 -13.25 -30.92 -9.39
C ASN A 11 -14.32 -30.06 -8.69
N LEU A 12 -14.72 -30.42 -7.47
CA LEU A 12 -15.82 -29.74 -6.76
C LEU A 12 -15.59 -28.23 -6.60
N LEU A 13 -14.33 -27.79 -6.52
CA LEU A 13 -13.94 -26.41 -6.27
C LEU A 13 -13.26 -25.74 -7.47
N GLU A 14 -13.22 -26.39 -8.63
CA GLU A 14 -12.44 -25.91 -9.78
C GLU A 14 -12.92 -24.52 -10.23
N LYS A 15 -14.24 -24.31 -10.25
CA LYS A 15 -14.86 -23.03 -10.62
C LYS A 15 -14.55 -21.92 -9.61
N GLU A 16 -14.65 -22.24 -8.32
CA GLU A 16 -14.33 -21.32 -7.22
C GLU A 16 -12.85 -20.92 -7.28
N ILE A 17 -11.95 -21.87 -7.50
CA ILE A 17 -10.52 -21.62 -7.67
C ILE A 17 -10.28 -20.70 -8.88
N ASP A 18 -10.88 -21.00 -10.03
CA ASP A 18 -10.75 -20.16 -11.23
C ASP A 18 -11.25 -18.73 -11.00
N GLU A 19 -12.40 -18.58 -10.34
CA GLU A 19 -12.97 -17.29 -9.98
C GLU A 19 -12.03 -16.49 -9.07
N PHE A 20 -11.45 -17.14 -8.05
CA PHE A 20 -10.47 -16.53 -7.15
C PHE A 20 -9.17 -16.18 -7.88
N GLU A 21 -8.64 -17.07 -8.71
CA GLU A 21 -7.39 -16.87 -9.46
C GLU A 21 -7.50 -15.79 -10.53
N SER A 22 -8.70 -15.52 -11.04
CA SER A 22 -8.95 -14.41 -11.98
C SER A 22 -8.79 -13.03 -11.34
N GLN A 23 -8.84 -12.94 -10.01
CA GLN A 23 -8.75 -11.67 -9.27
C GLN A 23 -7.33 -11.11 -9.28
N ARG A 24 -7.22 -9.79 -9.52
CA ARG A 24 -5.94 -9.08 -9.52
C ARG A 24 -6.06 -7.75 -8.80
N VAL A 25 -5.02 -7.43 -8.03
CA VAL A 25 -4.88 -6.14 -7.37
C VAL A 25 -3.50 -5.60 -7.69
N GLN A 26 -3.44 -4.44 -8.34
CA GLN A 26 -2.21 -3.67 -8.48
C GLN A 26 -2.15 -2.64 -7.37
N VAL A 27 -1.01 -2.54 -6.67
CA VAL A 27 -0.82 -1.54 -5.62
C VAL A 27 0.56 -0.89 -5.73
N GLY A 28 0.62 0.42 -5.52
CA GLY A 28 1.86 1.20 -5.62
C GLY A 28 1.59 2.60 -6.14
N VAL A 29 2.52 3.17 -6.91
CA VAL A 29 2.33 4.45 -7.60
C VAL A 29 1.88 4.17 -9.03
N LEU A 30 0.57 4.22 -9.27
CA LEU A 30 -0.03 3.81 -10.54
C LEU A 30 -0.03 4.93 -11.60
N ASP A 31 0.01 6.20 -11.18
CA ASP A 31 0.08 7.36 -12.09
C ASP A 31 1.54 7.73 -12.38
N LYS A 32 2.03 7.28 -13.56
CA LYS A 32 3.40 7.50 -14.03
C LYS A 32 3.70 8.97 -14.37
N ALA A 33 2.68 9.76 -14.72
CA ALA A 33 2.86 11.16 -15.10
C ALA A 33 2.90 12.10 -13.88
N LYS A 34 2.59 11.59 -12.69
CA LYS A 34 2.53 12.41 -11.49
C LYS A 34 3.91 12.89 -11.06
N MET A 35 4.04 14.19 -10.89
CA MET A 35 5.29 14.80 -10.40
C MET A 35 5.38 14.77 -8.87
N ALA A 36 6.57 14.49 -8.34
CA ALA A 36 6.87 14.61 -6.93
C ALA A 36 6.66 16.05 -6.44
N SER A 37 6.45 16.27 -5.14
CA SER A 37 6.26 17.62 -4.59
C SER A 37 7.47 18.09 -3.83
N ILE A 38 7.93 19.30 -4.14
CA ILE A 38 9.00 19.99 -3.44
C ILE A 38 8.41 20.57 -2.13
N PRO A 39 8.98 20.23 -0.96
CA PRO A 39 8.53 20.79 0.31
C PRO A 39 8.84 22.30 0.39
N ARG A 40 7.98 23.08 1.05
CA ARG A 40 8.32 24.45 1.49
C ARG A 40 9.37 24.38 2.59
N SER A 41 10.09 25.49 2.77
CA SER A 41 10.93 25.68 3.95
C SER A 41 10.15 25.42 5.24
N ARG A 42 10.81 24.78 6.22
CA ARG A 42 10.29 24.53 7.57
C ARG A 42 9.70 25.77 8.24
N LYS A 43 10.26 26.96 7.99
CA LYS A 43 9.78 28.24 8.54
C LYS A 43 8.33 28.58 8.14
N LYS A 44 7.79 27.94 7.10
CA LYS A 44 6.39 28.13 6.64
C LYS A 44 5.39 27.17 7.32
N GLY A 45 5.85 26.40 8.30
CA GLY A 45 5.03 25.51 9.11
C GLY A 45 4.79 24.13 8.49
N LEU A 46 4.18 23.26 9.30
CA LEU A 46 3.85 21.87 8.95
C LEU A 46 2.37 21.73 8.59
N SER A 47 2.03 20.64 7.95
CA SER A 47 0.65 20.16 7.70
C SER A 47 0.58 18.68 8.06
N ARG A 48 -0.61 18.07 8.03
CA ARG A 48 -0.75 16.63 8.30
C ARG A 48 -0.63 15.80 7.02
N ILE A 49 -0.10 14.59 7.16
CA ILE A 49 -0.16 13.56 6.12
C ILE A 49 -1.61 13.08 6.00
N LYS A 50 -2.11 12.89 4.78
CA LYS A 50 -3.51 12.53 4.53
C LYS A 50 -3.85 11.19 5.21
N GLY A 51 -4.87 11.21 6.07
CA GLY A 51 -5.33 10.02 6.80
C GLY A 51 -4.52 9.69 8.06
N THR A 52 -3.68 10.61 8.56
CA THR A 52 -2.89 10.38 9.78
C THR A 52 -2.77 11.66 10.63
N SER A 53 -2.31 11.52 11.88
CA SER A 53 -1.94 12.65 12.75
C SER A 53 -0.52 13.18 12.53
N TYR A 54 0.30 12.49 11.72
CA TYR A 54 1.72 12.81 11.57
C TYR A 54 1.97 14.07 10.74
N PRO A 55 2.99 14.88 11.11
CA PRO A 55 3.29 16.10 10.39
C PRO A 55 4.10 15.82 9.12
N ARG A 56 4.02 16.74 8.17
CA ARG A 56 4.81 16.84 6.94
C ARG A 56 5.03 18.31 6.59
N ARG A 57 6.07 18.62 5.81
CA ARG A 57 6.23 19.99 5.29
C ARG A 57 5.13 20.32 4.28
N LYS A 58 4.66 21.58 4.32
CA LYS A 58 3.69 22.09 3.34
C LYS A 58 4.29 22.02 1.93
N ILE A 59 3.46 21.78 0.91
CA ILE A 59 3.92 21.70 -0.48
C ILE A 59 4.21 23.10 -1.01
N HIS A 60 5.33 23.26 -1.72
CA HIS A 60 5.66 24.48 -2.44
C HIS A 60 5.15 24.42 -3.88
N LYS A 61 5.72 23.50 -4.66
CA LYS A 61 5.42 23.29 -6.08
C LYS A 61 5.70 21.83 -6.46
N LYS A 62 5.24 21.44 -7.65
CA LYS A 62 5.61 20.16 -8.26
C LYS A 62 7.08 20.22 -8.71
N SER A 63 7.76 19.09 -8.62
CA SER A 63 9.07 18.90 -9.24
C SER A 63 8.95 19.02 -10.75
N LYS A 64 10.02 19.49 -11.41
CA LYS A 64 10.13 19.51 -12.87
C LYS A 64 10.85 18.27 -13.42
N THR A 65 11.59 17.56 -12.58
CA THR A 65 12.53 16.50 -12.99
C THR A 65 12.26 15.16 -12.33
N LEU A 66 11.46 15.12 -11.26
CA LEU A 66 11.22 13.90 -10.49
C LEU A 66 9.73 13.54 -10.49
N THR A 67 9.41 12.37 -11.05
CA THR A 67 8.08 11.77 -10.95
C THR A 67 7.92 11.06 -9.59
N VAL A 68 6.68 10.83 -9.18
CA VAL A 68 6.38 10.07 -7.97
C VAL A 68 6.80 8.61 -8.15
N THR A 69 6.69 8.05 -9.36
CA THR A 69 7.16 6.68 -9.65
C THR A 69 8.67 6.55 -9.48
N LYS A 70 9.47 7.47 -10.05
CA LYS A 70 10.93 7.45 -9.86
C LYS A 70 11.31 7.65 -8.39
N LEU A 71 10.56 8.50 -7.68
CA LEU A 71 10.71 8.66 -6.24
C LEU A 71 10.36 7.37 -5.47
N ALA A 72 9.35 6.63 -5.91
CA ALA A 72 8.99 5.34 -5.34
C ALA A 72 10.11 4.33 -5.53
N GLU A 73 10.68 4.23 -6.73
CA GLU A 73 11.83 3.37 -7.03
C GLU A 73 13.02 3.65 -6.10
N TYR A 74 13.40 4.92 -5.91
CA TYR A 74 14.50 5.27 -5.00
C TYR A 74 14.22 4.92 -3.54
N MET A 75 12.96 5.05 -3.10
CA MET A 75 12.59 4.69 -1.73
C MET A 75 12.45 3.18 -1.55
N ASP A 76 12.06 2.47 -2.60
CA ASP A 76 11.98 1.02 -2.59
C ASP A 76 13.38 0.39 -2.60
N GLU A 77 14.29 0.90 -3.42
CA GLU A 77 15.69 0.46 -3.45
C GLU A 77 16.40 0.65 -2.11
N TYR A 78 16.11 1.75 -1.40
CA TYR A 78 16.77 2.07 -0.13
C TYR A 78 16.09 1.45 1.10
N TYR A 79 14.75 1.37 1.11
CA TYR A 79 13.99 0.95 2.30
C TYR A 79 13.07 -0.25 2.08
N GLY A 80 12.88 -0.74 0.85
CA GLY A 80 11.96 -1.84 0.54
C GLY A 80 10.48 -1.48 0.72
N PHE A 81 10.10 -0.20 0.60
CA PHE A 81 8.76 0.27 0.98
C PHE A 81 7.59 -0.46 0.32
N ILE A 82 7.76 -0.90 -0.92
CA ILE A 82 6.76 -1.58 -1.75
C ILE A 82 7.10 -3.06 -1.86
N SER A 83 8.34 -3.40 -2.22
CA SER A 83 8.80 -4.78 -2.45
C SER A 83 8.79 -5.62 -1.17
N ASP A 84 9.22 -5.07 -0.04
CA ASP A 84 9.27 -5.79 1.23
C ASP A 84 7.97 -5.68 2.03
N ALA A 85 7.03 -4.82 1.62
CA ALA A 85 5.80 -4.59 2.37
C ALA A 85 5.02 -5.89 2.69
N PRO A 86 4.84 -6.84 1.76
CA PRO A 86 4.17 -8.12 2.06
C PRO A 86 4.97 -9.03 3.00
N LEU A 87 6.29 -8.83 3.10
CA LEU A 87 7.21 -9.66 3.89
C LEU A 87 7.34 -9.16 5.34
N VAL A 88 6.85 -7.96 5.65
CA VAL A 88 6.89 -7.39 7.00
C VAL A 88 6.04 -8.28 7.94
N PRO A 89 6.62 -8.95 8.95
CA PRO A 89 5.90 -9.94 9.77
C PRO A 89 4.71 -9.38 10.56
N SER A 90 4.75 -8.08 10.88
CA SER A 90 3.66 -7.37 11.55
C SER A 90 2.54 -6.93 10.60
N ASN A 91 2.64 -7.23 9.31
CA ASN A 91 1.71 -6.77 8.28
C ASN A 91 0.44 -7.63 8.22
N THR A 92 -0.35 -7.54 9.28
CA THR A 92 -1.71 -8.11 9.36
C THR A 92 -2.65 -7.61 8.26
N ASP A 93 -2.28 -6.57 7.51
CA ASP A 93 -3.08 -6.04 6.40
C ASP A 93 -3.09 -6.98 5.19
N LEU A 94 -2.10 -7.89 5.05
CA LEU A 94 -2.16 -8.97 4.07
C LEU A 94 -3.34 -9.90 4.34
N ILE A 95 -3.55 -10.29 5.60
CA ILE A 95 -4.69 -11.11 6.03
C ILE A 95 -6.00 -10.39 5.71
N LYS A 96 -6.08 -9.07 5.88
CA LYS A 96 -7.28 -8.30 5.53
C LYS A 96 -7.58 -8.36 4.02
N VAL A 97 -6.56 -8.23 3.17
CA VAL A 97 -6.74 -8.37 1.71
C VAL A 97 -7.25 -9.77 1.38
N THR A 98 -6.61 -10.82 1.91
CA THR A 98 -7.03 -12.21 1.68
C THR A 98 -8.45 -12.46 2.16
N ASN A 99 -8.82 -11.97 3.35
CA ASN A 99 -10.16 -12.11 3.91
C ASN A 99 -11.23 -11.38 3.09
N GLU A 100 -10.91 -10.21 2.53
CA GLU A 100 -11.83 -9.53 1.61
C GLU A 100 -11.98 -10.29 0.30
N LEU A 101 -10.89 -10.85 -0.26
CA LEU A 101 -10.93 -11.65 -1.48
C LEU A 101 -11.74 -12.95 -1.29
N ILE A 102 -11.64 -13.61 -0.14
CA ILE A 102 -12.42 -14.83 0.18
C ILE A 102 -13.94 -14.56 0.13
N LYS A 103 -14.40 -13.32 0.34
CA LYS A 103 -15.84 -13.00 0.24
C LYS A 103 -16.42 -13.18 -1.16
N ILE A 104 -15.56 -13.33 -2.18
CA ILE A 104 -16.00 -13.66 -3.53
C ILE A 104 -16.84 -14.95 -3.56
N PHE A 105 -16.49 -15.95 -2.75
CA PHE A 105 -17.21 -17.22 -2.68
C PHE A 105 -18.64 -17.07 -2.17
N ASN A 106 -18.96 -15.94 -1.52
CA ASN A 106 -20.30 -15.61 -1.04
C ASN A 106 -20.98 -14.51 -1.88
N GLY A 107 -20.36 -14.06 -2.97
CA GLY A 107 -20.88 -12.95 -3.80
C GLY A 107 -20.80 -11.56 -3.18
N ASP A 108 -20.13 -11.41 -2.03
CA ASP A 108 -20.11 -10.20 -1.20
C ASP A 108 -18.81 -9.37 -1.35
N LEU A 109 -18.14 -9.51 -2.49
CA LEU A 109 -16.88 -8.81 -2.74
C LEU A 109 -17.12 -7.31 -2.96
N ASP A 110 -16.46 -6.47 -2.16
CA ASP A 110 -16.39 -5.02 -2.38
C ASP A 110 -15.00 -4.63 -2.91
N PRO A 111 -14.87 -4.30 -4.21
CA PRO A 111 -13.61 -3.87 -4.81
C PRO A 111 -12.91 -2.75 -4.05
N ARG A 112 -13.67 -1.81 -3.46
CA ARG A 112 -13.09 -0.68 -2.72
C ARG A 112 -12.45 -1.14 -1.41
N ARG A 113 -12.98 -2.18 -0.77
CA ARG A 113 -12.38 -2.75 0.45
C ARG A 113 -11.08 -3.46 0.12
N VAL A 114 -11.04 -4.20 -0.98
CA VAL A 114 -9.82 -4.84 -1.47
C VAL A 114 -8.75 -3.79 -1.78
N GLU A 115 -9.10 -2.72 -2.50
CA GLU A 115 -8.17 -1.63 -2.80
C GLU A 115 -7.65 -0.93 -1.54
N ASN A 116 -8.53 -0.60 -0.60
CA ASN A 116 -8.13 0.04 0.66
C ASN A 116 -7.23 -0.86 1.50
N ALA A 117 -7.53 -2.16 1.58
CA ALA A 117 -6.70 -3.13 2.29
C ALA A 117 -5.34 -3.28 1.61
N ALA A 118 -5.28 -3.33 0.28
CA ALA A 118 -4.02 -3.39 -0.47
C ALA A 118 -3.18 -2.13 -0.27
N ILE A 119 -3.77 -0.93 -0.29
CA ILE A 119 -3.07 0.32 0.05
C ILE A 119 -2.47 0.25 1.47
N ALA A 120 -3.20 -0.36 2.41
CA ALA A 120 -2.76 -0.49 3.80
C ALA A 120 -1.51 -1.37 3.95
N ILE A 121 -1.36 -2.41 3.13
CA ILE A 121 -0.16 -3.27 3.09
C ILE A 121 1.11 -2.44 2.97
N ILE A 122 1.11 -1.41 2.12
CA ILE A 122 2.29 -0.56 1.90
C ILE A 122 2.35 0.58 2.93
N ARG A 123 1.21 1.25 3.20
CA ARG A 123 1.21 2.47 4.02
C ARG A 123 1.47 2.18 5.50
N ASN A 124 0.91 1.10 6.04
CA ASN A 124 0.95 0.86 7.47
C ASN A 124 2.35 0.55 8.01
N PRO A 125 3.19 -0.29 7.35
CA PRO A 125 4.57 -0.49 7.78
C PRO A 125 5.38 0.81 7.87
N ILE A 126 5.18 1.73 6.91
CA ILE A 126 5.83 3.04 6.94
C ILE A 126 5.36 3.89 8.14
N ILE A 127 4.07 3.81 8.48
CA ILE A 127 3.50 4.52 9.63
C ILE A 127 3.98 3.93 10.96
N ARG A 128 4.11 2.61 11.06
CA ARG A 128 4.62 1.91 12.25
C ARG A 128 6.12 2.07 12.45
N MET A 129 6.84 2.55 11.42
CA MET A 129 8.31 2.63 11.39
C MET A 129 8.97 1.26 11.30
N ASP A 130 8.31 0.31 10.63
CA ASP A 130 8.84 -1.06 10.45
C ASP A 130 10.14 -1.04 9.61
N TYR A 131 10.32 -0.03 8.75
CA TYR A 131 11.55 0.22 7.98
C TYR A 131 12.58 1.11 8.72
N GLY A 132 12.43 1.25 10.04
CA GLY A 132 13.32 2.07 10.87
C GLY A 132 12.96 3.56 10.90
N ARG A 133 13.92 4.36 11.36
CA ARG A 133 13.77 5.79 11.62
C ARG A 133 14.78 6.60 10.81
N ASN A 134 14.42 7.85 10.51
CA ASN A 134 15.38 8.82 9.97
C ASN A 134 16.53 9.03 10.96
N ALA A 135 17.71 9.40 10.44
CA ALA A 135 18.77 9.98 11.24
C ALA A 135 18.27 11.24 12.00
N ALA A 136 18.85 11.52 13.16
CA ALA A 136 18.43 12.63 14.02
C ALA A 136 18.50 14.02 13.33
N SER A 137 19.49 14.22 12.44
CA SER A 137 19.61 15.43 11.62
C SER A 137 18.42 15.58 10.66
N THR A 138 18.06 14.50 9.98
CA THR A 138 16.93 14.41 9.06
C THR A 138 15.59 14.56 9.79
N GLU A 139 15.43 13.95 10.97
CA GLU A 139 14.27 14.15 11.83
C GLU A 139 14.15 15.62 12.25
N LYS A 140 15.23 16.22 12.75
CA LYS A 140 15.27 17.63 13.15
C LYS A 140 14.93 18.54 11.98
N GLU A 141 15.36 18.21 10.77
CA GLU A 141 15.03 18.97 9.58
C GLU A 141 13.54 18.86 9.22
N LYS A 142 13.03 17.63 9.06
CA LYS A 142 11.67 17.33 8.56
C LYS A 142 10.58 17.60 9.60
N GLY A 143 10.93 17.47 10.89
CA GLY A 143 10.01 17.57 12.02
C GLY A 143 9.25 16.27 12.32
N PHE A 144 9.70 15.15 11.76
CA PHE A 144 9.19 13.81 12.06
C PHE A 144 10.24 12.73 11.73
N ASN A 145 10.14 11.59 12.40
CA ASN A 145 11.16 10.54 12.41
C ASN A 145 10.94 9.37 11.44
N ARG A 146 9.82 9.34 10.70
CA ARG A 146 9.52 8.27 9.72
C ARG A 146 10.33 8.42 8.43
N PRO A 147 10.78 7.34 7.78
CA PRO A 147 11.56 7.37 6.53
C PRO A 147 10.78 7.85 5.28
N LEU A 148 9.74 8.66 5.46
CA LEU A 148 8.96 9.24 4.38
C LEU A 148 9.65 10.43 3.73
N VAL A 149 9.36 10.70 2.46
CA VAL A 149 9.73 11.99 1.86
C VAL A 149 9.07 13.14 2.62
N ASP A 150 9.78 14.26 2.74
CA ASP A 150 9.46 15.42 3.57
C ASP A 150 8.05 16.03 3.35
N SER A 151 7.57 15.96 2.10
CA SER A 151 6.24 16.40 1.65
C SER A 151 5.16 15.30 1.72
N ALA A 152 5.54 14.09 2.13
CA ALA A 152 4.79 12.84 2.09
C ALA A 152 4.20 12.52 0.71
N THR A 153 4.83 13.01 -0.38
CA THR A 153 4.27 12.84 -1.72
C THR A 153 4.16 11.38 -2.12
N LEU A 154 5.19 10.56 -1.89
CA LEU A 154 5.11 9.12 -2.17
C LEU A 154 3.93 8.48 -1.43
N PHE A 155 3.87 8.67 -0.11
CA PHE A 155 2.84 8.08 0.74
C PHE A 155 1.40 8.43 0.35
N ASN A 156 1.18 9.68 -0.07
CA ASN A 156 -0.15 10.14 -0.48
C ASN A 156 -0.56 9.67 -1.88
N ASN A 157 0.38 9.08 -2.64
CA ASN A 157 0.18 8.60 -4.00
C ASN A 157 0.32 7.09 -4.13
N ILE A 158 0.43 6.38 -3.00
CA ILE A 158 0.19 4.94 -2.98
C ILE A 158 -1.32 4.73 -3.18
N THR A 159 -1.65 4.07 -4.27
CA THR A 159 -3.01 3.73 -4.70
C THR A 159 -3.06 2.26 -5.06
N ALA A 160 -4.25 1.67 -4.99
CA ALA A 160 -4.50 0.33 -5.51
C ALA A 160 -5.56 0.41 -6.61
N LYS A 161 -5.54 -0.59 -7.48
CA LYS A 161 -6.57 -0.84 -8.48
C LYS A 161 -6.88 -2.33 -8.49
N TYR A 162 -8.14 -2.65 -8.20
CA TYR A 162 -8.67 -4.00 -8.36
C TYR A 162 -9.22 -4.19 -9.79
N TYR A 163 -9.00 -5.36 -10.36
CA TYR A 163 -9.54 -5.76 -11.66
C TYR A 163 -9.61 -7.28 -11.79
N ILE A 164 -10.44 -7.74 -12.71
CA ILE A 164 -10.60 -9.14 -13.07
C ILE A 164 -9.80 -9.39 -14.35
N LYS A 165 -8.99 -10.45 -14.39
CA LYS A 165 -8.24 -10.81 -15.59
C LYS A 165 -9.22 -11.18 -16.72
N GLY A 166 -9.20 -10.41 -17.81
CA GLY A 166 -10.06 -10.66 -18.99
C GLY A 166 -11.34 -9.82 -19.07
N GLY A 167 -11.54 -8.86 -18.14
CA GLY A 167 -12.59 -7.84 -18.20
C GLY A 167 -12.08 -6.45 -18.53
#